data_AF-A0A377ZBS1-F1
#
_entry.id   AF-A0A377ZBS1-F1
#
_cell.length_a   1.000
_cell.length_b   1.000
_cell.length_c   1.000
_cell.angle_alpha   90.00
_cell.angle_beta   90.00
_cell.angle_gamma   90.00
#
_symmetry.space_group_name_H-M   'P 1'
#
loop_
_entity.id
_entity.type
_entity.pdbx_description
1 polymer ?
#
loop_
_entity_poly.entity_id
_entity_poly.type
_entity_poly.pdbx_seq_one_letter_code
_entity_poly.pdbx_strand_id
1 'polypeptide(L)'
;MVRESLTKLLSETGMTDSGDNIKALKASLLRMSNVTILVTKGRRQAAFHLMSHAFDETDGRLWVALNPRIAEAILGHRPYARIDMAEVRVLQTDPARLMHQRLCGWIDPGKSGRVELDTLCGYVWPDEANAEAMKNAVRLPGRHWPNLPPWVG
;
A
#
# COMPACT_ATOMS: atom_id res chain seq x y z
N MET A 1 -8.26 13.55 13.82
CA MET A 1 -9.29 12.49 13.76
C MET A 1 -10.12 12.75 12.52
N VAL A 2 -10.23 11.76 11.64
CA VAL A 2 -11.03 11.84 10.41
C VAL A 2 -12.36 11.13 10.67
N ARG A 3 -13.47 11.76 10.29
CA ARG A 3 -14.82 11.21 10.41
C ARG A 3 -15.37 10.98 9.02
N GLU A 4 -15.65 9.72 8.69
CA GLU A 4 -16.19 9.31 7.40
C GLU A 4 -17.27 8.23 7.58
N SER A 5 -17.92 7.84 6.48
CA SER A 5 -18.80 6.67 6.45
C SER A 5 -18.08 5.48 5.84
N LEU A 6 -18.43 4.27 6.28
CA LEU A 6 -17.83 3.04 5.76
C LEU A 6 -18.09 2.85 4.26
N THR A 7 -19.30 3.18 3.80
CA THR A 7 -19.69 3.13 2.38
C THR A 7 -18.87 4.09 1.52
N LYS A 8 -18.54 5.29 2.02
CA LYS A 8 -17.69 6.23 1.29
C LYS A 8 -16.24 5.73 1.21
N LEU A 9 -15.73 5.13 2.28
CA LEU A 9 -14.41 4.51 2.25
C LEU A 9 -14.35 3.32 1.28
N LEU A 10 -15.41 2.53 1.17
CA LEU A 10 -15.53 1.47 0.17
C LEU A 10 -15.46 2.04 -1.25
N SER A 11 -16.23 3.08 -1.57
CA SER A 11 -16.21 3.67 -2.91
C SER A 11 -14.85 4.31 -3.24
N GLU A 12 -14.22 5.00 -2.29
CA GLU A 12 -12.87 5.57 -2.46
C GLU A 12 -11.80 4.52 -2.68
N THR A 13 -11.95 3.34 -2.06
CA THR A 13 -11.06 2.19 -2.25
C THR A 13 -11.38 1.38 -3.50
N GLY A 14 -12.42 1.75 -4.26
CA GLY A 14 -12.83 1.07 -5.48
C GLY A 14 -13.64 -0.21 -5.24
N MET A 15 -14.17 -0.40 -4.04
CA MET A 15 -15.01 -1.52 -3.65
C MET A 15 -16.49 -1.16 -3.74
N THR A 16 -17.31 -2.13 -4.10
CA THR A 16 -18.78 -2.00 -4.06
C THR A 16 -19.30 -2.16 -2.63
N ASP A 17 -20.45 -1.57 -2.34
CA ASP A 17 -21.14 -1.72 -1.06
C ASP A 17 -21.78 -3.12 -0.99
N SER A 18 -21.02 -4.08 -0.46
CA SER A 18 -21.45 -5.46 -0.24
C SER A 18 -21.03 -5.92 1.16
N GLY A 19 -21.79 -6.86 1.75
CA GLY A 19 -21.50 -7.38 3.08
C GLY A 19 -20.09 -7.98 3.21
N ASP A 20 -19.62 -8.66 2.17
CA ASP A 20 -18.27 -9.24 2.13
C ASP A 20 -17.18 -8.17 2.05
N ASN A 21 -17.37 -7.12 1.25
CA ASN A 21 -16.43 -6.01 1.16
C ASN A 21 -16.39 -5.20 2.47
N ILE A 22 -17.53 -5.00 3.11
CA ILE A 22 -17.62 -4.39 4.45
C ILE A 22 -16.80 -5.21 5.47
N LYS A 23 -16.97 -6.54 5.47
CA LYS A 23 -16.24 -7.43 6.36
C LYS A 23 -14.74 -7.40 6.08
N ALA A 24 -14.35 -7.42 4.81
CA ALA A 24 -12.95 -7.33 4.38
C ALA A 24 -12.31 -5.99 4.79
N LEU A 25 -13.06 -4.89 4.66
CA LEU A 25 -12.62 -3.56 5.06
C LEU A 25 -12.44 -3.47 6.59
N LYS A 26 -13.42 -3.92 7.38
CA LYS A 26 -13.32 -4.00 8.85
C LYS A 26 -12.10 -4.83 9.28
N ALA A 27 -11.90 -6.00 8.67
CA ALA A 27 -10.74 -6.84 8.95
C ALA A 27 -9.42 -6.13 8.60
N SER A 28 -9.39 -5.36 7.52
CA SER A 28 -8.21 -4.59 7.10
C SER A 28 -7.90 -3.45 8.07
N LEU A 29 -8.91 -2.71 8.53
CA LEU A 29 -8.77 -1.67 9.56
C LEU A 29 -8.24 -2.24 10.88
N LEU A 30 -8.73 -3.43 11.29
CA LEU A 30 -8.25 -4.11 12.49
C LEU A 30 -6.79 -4.57 12.35
N ARG A 31 -6.41 -5.15 11.21
CA ARG A 31 -5.00 -5.49 10.95
C ARG A 31 -4.11 -4.25 11.01
N MET A 32 -4.56 -3.14 10.44
CA MET A 32 -3.81 -1.89 10.40
C MET A 32 -3.66 -1.25 11.79
N SER A 33 -4.67 -1.32 12.65
CA SER A 33 -4.56 -0.84 14.04
C SER A 33 -3.57 -1.65 14.88
N ASN A 34 -3.36 -2.92 14.54
CA ASN A 34 -2.39 -3.77 15.21
C ASN A 34 -0.94 -3.54 14.74
N VAL A 35 -0.72 -2.72 13.71
CA VAL A 35 0.63 -2.33 13.29
C VAL A 35 1.22 -1.36 14.31
N THR A 36 2.31 -1.78 14.95
CA THR A 36 3.08 -0.96 15.89
C THR A 36 4.35 -0.43 15.23
N ILE A 37 4.53 0.87 15.26
CA ILE A 37 5.69 1.60 14.78
C ILE A 37 6.61 1.87 15.96
N LEU A 38 7.81 1.31 15.90
CA LEU A 38 8.89 1.59 16.84
C LEU A 38 9.77 2.71 16.30
N VAL A 39 9.98 3.73 17.12
CA VAL A 39 10.81 4.89 16.80
C VAL A 39 11.97 4.92 17.77
N THR A 40 13.18 4.73 17.26
CA THR A 40 14.41 4.85 18.05
C THR A 40 15.16 6.12 17.63
N LYS A 41 15.52 6.96 18.61
CA LYS A 41 16.37 8.14 18.42
C LYS A 41 17.43 8.20 19.52
N GLY A 42 18.66 7.82 19.18
CA GLY A 42 19.74 7.67 20.16
C GLY A 42 19.37 6.64 21.23
N ARG A 43 19.42 7.05 22.50
CA ARG A 43 19.05 6.20 23.66
C ARG A 43 17.55 6.18 23.98
N ARG A 44 16.71 6.88 23.21
CA ARG A 44 15.26 6.92 23.42
C ARG A 44 14.56 6.03 22.41
N GLN A 45 13.61 5.24 22.89
CA GLN A 45 12.71 4.44 22.09
C GLN A 45 11.27 4.77 22.47
N ALA A 46 10.39 4.84 21.47
CA ALA A 46 8.95 5.00 21.67
C ALA A 46 8.21 4.06 20.71
N ALA A 47 7.09 3.53 21.18
CA ALA A 47 6.20 2.69 20.39
C ALA A 47 4.87 3.40 20.19
N PHE A 48 4.32 3.27 18.99
CA PHE A 48 3.03 3.87 18.65
C PHE A 48 2.26 2.96 17.70
N HIS A 49 0.95 2.93 17.80
CA HIS A 49 0.14 2.33 16.73
C HIS A 49 0.17 3.20 15.47
N LEU A 50 0.08 2.57 14.30
CA LEU A 50 -0.06 3.25 13.00
C LEU A 50 -1.34 4.10 12.97
N MET A 51 -2.44 3.49 13.40
CA MET A 51 -3.74 4.14 13.51
C MET A 51 -4.63 3.49 14.57
N SER A 52 -5.68 4.18 14.97
CA SER A 52 -6.78 3.67 15.77
C SER A 52 -8.09 3.92 15.02
N HIS A 53 -9.07 3.04 15.20
CA HIS A 53 -10.39 3.23 14.61
C HIS A 53 -11.48 2.97 15.64
N ALA A 54 -12.63 3.62 15.45
CA ALA A 54 -13.88 3.29 16.12
C ALA A 54 -14.97 3.21 15.06
N PHE A 55 -15.86 2.23 15.19
CA PHE A 55 -16.96 2.03 14.27
C PHE A 55 -18.25 1.89 15.07
N ASP A 56 -19.28 2.61 14.65
CA ASP A 56 -20.62 2.49 15.21
C ASP A 56 -21.51 1.74 14.21
N GLU A 57 -22.00 0.57 14.62
CA GLU A 57 -22.87 -0.29 13.82
C GLU A 57 -24.28 0.28 13.66
N THR A 58 -24.71 1.17 14.55
CA THR A 58 -26.07 1.72 14.54
C THR A 58 -26.25 2.82 13.50
N ASP A 59 -25.23 3.66 13.29
CA ASP A 59 -25.28 4.80 12.35
C ASP A 59 -24.26 4.69 11.20
N GLY A 60 -23.45 3.61 11.17
CA GLY A 60 -22.49 3.32 10.11
C GLY A 60 -21.28 4.27 10.09
N ARG A 61 -21.05 5.05 11.14
CA ARG A 61 -19.95 6.01 11.21
C ARG A 61 -18.64 5.34 11.55
N LEU A 62 -17.60 5.82 10.87
CA LEU A 62 -16.23 5.39 11.06
C LEU A 62 -15.38 6.60 11.51
N TRP A 63 -14.71 6.45 12.64
CA TRP A 63 -13.67 7.37 13.09
C TRP A 63 -12.32 6.72 12.92
N VAL A 64 -11.39 7.45 12.30
CA VAL A 64 -10.00 7.03 12.15
C VAL A 64 -9.09 8.08 12.76
N ALA A 65 -8.20 7.66 13.64
CA ALA A 65 -7.14 8.48 14.21
C ALA A 65 -5.79 7.93 13.73
N LEU A 66 -4.98 8.77 13.10
CA LEU A 66 -3.63 8.42 12.68
C LEU A 66 -2.62 8.77 13.77
N ASN A 67 -1.51 8.05 13.78
CA ASN A 67 -0.34 8.41 14.58
C ASN A 67 0.06 9.89 14.37
N PRO A 68 0.26 10.69 15.43
CA PRO A 68 0.64 12.09 15.31
C PRO A 68 1.89 12.33 14.46
N ARG A 69 2.87 11.42 14.47
CA ARG A 69 4.08 11.55 13.65
C ARG A 69 3.81 11.40 12.16
N ILE A 70 2.80 10.61 11.79
CA ILE A 70 2.32 10.46 10.40
C ILE A 70 1.42 11.63 10.04
N ALA A 71 0.57 12.06 10.97
CA ALA A 71 -0.27 13.25 10.79
C ALA A 71 0.58 14.50 10.49
N GLU A 72 1.73 14.67 11.14
CA GLU A 72 2.68 15.75 10.82
C GLU A 72 3.17 15.70 9.36
N ALA A 73 3.40 14.51 8.79
CA ALA A 73 3.79 14.37 7.39
C ALA A 73 2.64 14.75 6.45
N ILE A 74 1.40 14.36 6.78
CA ILE A 74 0.19 14.72 6.02
C ILE A 74 -0.05 16.24 6.04
N LEU A 75 0.17 16.88 7.20
CA LEU A 75 0.04 18.33 7.36
C LEU A 75 1.20 19.13 6.75
N GLY A 76 2.17 18.46 6.11
CA GLY A 76 3.33 19.11 5.48
C GLY A 76 4.39 19.60 6.47
N HIS A 77 4.31 19.23 7.74
CA HIS A 77 5.29 19.58 8.77
C HIS A 77 6.52 18.66 8.76
N ARG A 78 6.50 17.59 7.95
CA ARG A 78 7.63 16.69 7.74
C ARG A 78 7.76 16.29 6.27
N PRO A 79 8.96 15.88 5.81
CA PRO A 79 9.13 15.30 4.49
C PRO A 79 8.20 14.11 4.28
N TYR A 80 7.57 14.06 3.11
CA TYR A 80 6.66 12.99 2.70
C TYR A 80 6.90 12.65 1.23
N ALA A 81 6.59 11.41 0.85
CA ALA A 81 6.51 11.01 -0.54
C ALA A 81 5.08 11.25 -1.03
N ARG A 82 4.90 11.97 -2.15
CA ARG A 82 3.59 12.06 -2.81
C ARG A 82 3.41 10.83 -3.70
N ILE A 83 2.35 10.07 -3.47
CA ILE A 83 1.96 8.95 -4.32
C ILE A 83 0.63 9.30 -4.97
N ASP A 84 0.59 9.27 -6.30
CA ASP A 84 -0.64 9.48 -7.05
C ASP A 84 -1.41 8.17 -7.19
N MET A 85 -2.62 8.12 -6.64
CA MET A 85 -3.43 6.90 -6.67
C MET A 85 -3.92 6.55 -8.09
N ALA A 86 -4.02 7.53 -9.00
CA ALA A 86 -4.35 7.25 -10.40
C ALA A 86 -3.22 6.46 -11.07
N GLU A 87 -1.96 6.86 -10.83
CA GLU A 87 -0.78 6.14 -11.34
C GLU A 87 -0.70 4.72 -10.75
N VAL A 88 -0.84 4.60 -9.43
CA VAL A 88 -0.78 3.30 -8.76
C VAL A 88 -1.84 2.34 -9.28
N ARG A 89 -3.07 2.83 -9.53
CA ARG A 89 -4.19 1.99 -10.03
C ARG A 89 -3.95 1.44 -11.42
N VAL A 90 -3.20 2.13 -12.28
CA VAL A 90 -2.86 1.67 -13.64
C VAL A 90 -1.84 0.53 -13.60
N LEU A 91 -1.00 0.45 -12.57
CA LEU A 91 -0.04 -0.64 -12.39
C LEU A 91 -0.80 -1.94 -12.09
N GLN A 92 -0.43 -3.03 -12.76
CA GLN A 92 -1.18 -4.30 -12.69
C GLN A 92 -0.57 -5.32 -11.73
N THR A 93 0.67 -5.12 -11.30
CA THR A 93 1.41 -6.10 -10.48
C THR A 93 1.90 -5.46 -9.19
N ASP A 94 1.95 -6.26 -8.12
CA ASP A 94 2.45 -5.81 -6.82
C ASP A 94 3.91 -5.33 -6.88
N PRO A 95 4.84 -6.03 -7.58
CA PRO A 95 6.18 -5.52 -7.85
C PRO A 95 6.21 -4.11 -8.46
N ALA A 96 5.37 -3.86 -9.47
CA ALA A 96 5.33 -2.55 -10.13
C ALA A 96 4.83 -1.46 -9.17
N ARG A 97 3.80 -1.75 -8.36
CA ARG A 97 3.30 -0.81 -7.34
C ARG A 97 4.36 -0.53 -6.28
N LEU A 98 5.08 -1.54 -5.79
CA LEU A 98 6.16 -1.38 -4.81
C LEU A 98 7.32 -0.55 -5.37
N MET A 99 7.75 -0.84 -6.62
CA MET A 99 8.78 -0.07 -7.30
C MET A 99 8.37 1.40 -7.46
N HIS A 100 7.15 1.67 -7.93
CA HIS A 100 6.61 3.02 -8.06
C HIS A 100 6.65 3.78 -6.74
N GLN A 101 6.11 3.20 -5.67
CA GLN A 101 6.12 3.80 -4.33
C GLN A 101 7.54 4.10 -3.84
N ARG A 102 8.48 3.17 -4.08
CA ARG A 102 9.87 3.33 -3.66
C ARG A 102 10.58 4.45 -4.42
N LEU A 103 10.35 4.55 -5.73
CA LEU A 103 10.91 5.61 -6.56
C LEU A 103 10.34 6.98 -6.17
N CYS A 104 9.03 7.09 -5.93
CA CYS A 104 8.40 8.33 -5.45
C CYS A 104 8.94 8.80 -4.09
N GLY A 105 9.39 7.87 -3.24
CA GLY A 105 10.02 8.19 -1.96
C GLY A 105 11.51 8.50 -2.03
N TRP A 106 12.17 8.22 -3.16
CA TRP A 106 13.61 8.36 -3.32
C TRP A 106 14.01 9.50 -4.25
N ILE A 107 13.22 9.77 -5.29
CA ILE A 107 13.49 10.81 -6.28
C ILE A 107 12.53 11.98 -6.06
N ASP A 108 13.09 13.13 -5.68
CA ASP A 108 12.29 14.36 -5.57
C ASP A 108 11.70 14.75 -6.93
N PRO A 109 10.49 15.35 -6.96
CA PRO A 109 9.89 15.85 -8.20
C PRO A 109 10.86 16.75 -8.99
N GLY A 110 11.03 16.45 -10.28
CA GLY A 110 11.92 17.20 -11.18
C GLY A 110 13.41 16.86 -11.07
N LYS A 111 13.79 15.90 -10.21
CA LYS A 111 15.17 15.40 -10.12
C LYS A 111 15.31 14.02 -10.79
N SER A 112 16.57 13.62 -10.96
CA SER A 112 16.94 12.28 -11.42
C SER A 112 17.89 11.64 -10.42
N GLY A 113 17.78 10.32 -10.23
CA GLY A 113 18.69 9.51 -9.44
C GLY A 113 19.24 8.35 -10.26
N ARG A 114 20.43 7.84 -9.89
CA ARG A 114 21.02 6.62 -10.46
C ARG A 114 20.92 5.49 -9.45
N VAL A 115 20.39 4.35 -9.88
CA VAL A 115 20.27 3.13 -9.07
C VAL A 115 20.59 1.93 -9.95
N GLU A 116 21.22 0.94 -9.33
CA GLU A 116 21.51 -0.34 -9.97
C GLU A 116 20.29 -1.26 -9.89
N LEU A 117 20.08 -2.08 -10.91
CA LEU A 117 18.89 -2.95 -11.01
C LEU A 117 18.74 -3.87 -9.79
N ASP A 118 19.86 -4.41 -9.30
CA ASP A 118 19.88 -5.29 -8.12
C ASP A 118 19.35 -4.60 -6.86
N THR A 119 19.60 -3.29 -6.73
CA THR A 119 19.06 -2.50 -5.61
C THR A 119 17.56 -2.36 -5.70
N LEU A 120 17.01 -2.19 -6.91
CA LEU A 120 15.57 -2.13 -7.12
C LEU A 120 14.90 -3.50 -6.87
N CYS A 121 15.53 -4.58 -7.34
CA CYS A 121 15.05 -5.94 -7.10
C CYS A 121 15.03 -6.27 -5.61
N GLY A 122 16.05 -5.87 -4.85
CA GLY A 122 16.10 -6.08 -3.39
C GLY A 122 14.99 -5.38 -2.61
N TYR A 123 14.35 -4.35 -3.17
CA TYR A 123 13.17 -3.72 -2.55
C TYR A 123 11.88 -4.52 -2.72
N VAL A 124 11.78 -5.31 -3.80
CA VAL A 124 10.60 -6.11 -4.09
C VAL A 124 10.74 -7.53 -3.52
N TRP A 125 11.95 -8.09 -3.59
CA TRP A 125 12.29 -9.43 -3.13
C TRP A 125 13.45 -9.34 -2.14
N PRO A 126 13.14 -9.14 -0.84
CA PRO A 126 14.16 -8.95 0.20
C PRO A 126 14.87 -10.25 0.61
N ASP A 127 14.32 -11.42 0.29
CA ASP A 127 14.97 -12.71 0.49
C ASP A 127 15.90 -13.03 -0.69
N GLU A 128 16.97 -13.82 -0.46
CA GLU A 128 17.79 -14.35 -1.56
C GLU A 128 16.88 -15.07 -2.56
N ALA A 129 16.73 -14.47 -3.74
CA ALA A 129 15.85 -14.98 -4.77
C ALA A 129 16.31 -16.41 -5.14
N ASN A 130 15.44 -17.39 -4.90
CA ASN A 130 15.65 -18.70 -5.51
C ASN A 130 15.64 -18.52 -7.04
N ALA A 131 16.48 -19.29 -7.74
CA ALA A 131 16.68 -19.13 -9.19
C ALA A 131 15.36 -19.28 -10.01
N GLU A 132 14.33 -19.85 -9.40
CA GLU A 132 12.98 -20.01 -9.95
C GLU A 132 12.14 -18.72 -9.90
N ALA A 133 12.22 -17.92 -8.82
CA ALA A 133 11.54 -16.62 -8.73
C ALA A 133 12.10 -15.63 -9.77
N MET A 134 13.42 -15.62 -9.97
CA MET A 134 14.07 -14.82 -11.00
C MET A 134 13.70 -15.24 -12.43
N LYS A 135 13.61 -16.54 -12.71
CA LYS A 135 13.20 -17.05 -14.03
C LYS A 135 11.77 -16.64 -14.40
N ASN A 136 10.87 -16.58 -13.43
CA ASN A 136 9.48 -16.17 -13.65
C ASN A 136 9.34 -14.65 -13.88
N ALA A 137 10.17 -13.83 -13.23
CA ALA A 137 10.18 -12.38 -13.42
C ALA A 137 10.72 -11.95 -14.81
N VAL A 138 11.73 -12.65 -15.33
CA VAL A 138 12.32 -12.38 -16.66
C VAL A 138 11.39 -12.83 -17.80
N ARG A 139 10.42 -13.72 -17.54
CA ARG A 139 9.54 -14.31 -18.56
C ARG A 139 8.34 -13.46 -18.99
N LEU A 140 8.20 -12.23 -18.49
CA LEU A 140 7.15 -11.32 -18.97
C LEU A 140 7.67 -10.31 -20.02
N PRO A 141 7.83 -10.74 -21.28
CA PRO A 141 7.60 -9.86 -22.41
C PRO A 141 6.50 -10.42 -23.34
N GLY A 142 5.58 -9.54 -23.73
CA GLY A 142 4.77 -9.73 -24.95
C GLY A 142 3.58 -10.68 -24.80
N ARG A 143 2.40 -10.18 -25.20
CA ARG A 143 1.17 -10.97 -25.37
C ARG A 143 1.42 -12.25 -26.17
N HIS A 144 1.09 -13.39 -25.58
CA HIS A 144 0.47 -14.52 -26.25
C HIS A 144 -0.17 -15.39 -25.16
N TRP A 145 -1.50 -15.48 -25.16
CA TRP A 145 -2.25 -16.43 -24.34
C TRP A 145 -2.18 -17.80 -25.02
N PRO A 146 -1.64 -18.86 -24.38
CA PRO A 146 -1.96 -20.21 -24.77
C PRO A 146 -2.92 -20.84 -23.76
N ASN A 147 -3.95 -21.49 -24.29
CA ASN A 147 -4.81 -22.49 -23.63
C ASN A 147 -6.01 -21.95 -22.84
N LEU A 148 -7.07 -21.59 -23.57
CA LEU A 148 -8.44 -21.80 -23.07
C LEU A 148 -8.83 -23.27 -23.27
N PRO A 149 -9.58 -23.90 -22.34
CA PRO A 149 -10.16 -25.22 -22.55
C PRO A 149 -11.20 -25.20 -23.69
N PRO A 150 -11.36 -26.29 -24.47
CA PRO A 150 -12.12 -26.31 -25.72
C PRO A 150 -13.66 -26.29 -25.58
N TRP A 151 -14.22 -25.73 -24.50
CA TRP A 151 -15.68 -25.78 -24.24
C TRP A 151 -16.32 -24.43 -23.88
N VAL A 152 -15.65 -23.31 -24.12
CA VAL A 152 -16.27 -21.98 -23.99
C VAL A 152 -16.29 -21.35 -25.38
N GLY A 153 -17.48 -21.34 -25.98
CA GLY A 153 -17.76 -20.71 -27.27
C GLY A 153 -17.87 -19.19 -27.19
#